data_AF-A0A920GIM1-F1
#
_entry.id   AF-A0A920GIM1-F1
#
_cell.length_a   1.000
_cell.length_b   1.000
_cell.length_c   1.000
_cell.angle_alpha   90.00
_cell.angle_beta   90.00
_cell.angle_gamma   90.00
#
_symmetry.space_group_name_H-M   'P 1'
#
loop_
_entity.id
_entity.type
_entity.pdbx_description
1 polymer ?
#
loop_
_entity_poly.entity_id
_entity_poly.type
_entity_poly.pdbx_seq_one_letter_code
_entity_poly.pdbx_strand_id
1 'polypeptide(L)'
;MEGSKLGVTILEQGTAWLDTGTVQSLSKAHAFVEAIQSRQGVLVGSPELAAYQQGFINLSQLKTLAKSYKDAEYGNYLKQWINEQ
;
A
#
# COMPACT_ATOMS: atom_id res chain seq x y z
N MET A 1 1.57 20.17 36.10
CA MET A 1 2.03 19.00 35.34
C MET A 1 1.28 19.02 34.02
N GLU A 2 1.94 19.41 32.93
CA GLU A 2 1.37 19.31 31.58
C GLU A 2 1.07 17.83 31.30
N GLY A 3 -0.20 17.53 31.00
CA GLY A 3 -0.69 16.16 30.91
C GLY A 3 -0.02 15.39 29.77
N SER A 4 0.51 14.22 30.10
CA SER A 4 1.00 13.21 29.16
C SER A 4 -0.11 12.81 28.18
N LYS A 5 -0.19 13.49 27.04
CA LYS A 5 -1.04 13.14 25.87
C LYS A 5 -0.35 12.14 24.94
N LEU A 6 0.81 11.61 25.30
CA LEU A 6 1.59 10.72 24.45
C LEU A 6 1.12 9.27 24.63
N GLY A 7 0.41 8.74 23.62
CA GLY A 7 0.13 7.32 23.49
C GLY A 7 1.30 6.61 22.83
N VAL A 8 1.75 5.51 23.43
CA VAL A 8 2.82 4.66 22.88
C VAL A 8 2.28 3.25 22.72
N THR A 9 2.46 2.66 21.54
CA THR A 9 2.08 1.27 21.24
C THR A 9 3.29 0.53 20.68
N ILE A 10 3.49 -0.70 21.13
CA ILE A 10 4.54 -1.58 20.63
C ILE A 10 4.07 -2.24 19.34
N LEU A 11 4.91 -2.24 18.31
CA LEU A 11 4.65 -2.99 17.08
C LEU A 11 4.77 -4.49 17.35
N GLU A 12 3.81 -5.26 16.88
CA GLU A 12 3.77 -6.71 17.09
C GLU A 12 4.96 -7.41 16.44
N GLN A 13 5.34 -8.57 17.02
CA GLN A 13 6.38 -9.41 16.46
C GLN A 13 6.02 -9.82 15.02
N GLY A 14 6.97 -9.66 14.09
CA GLY A 14 6.75 -9.90 12.66
C GLY A 14 6.44 -8.62 11.86
N THR A 15 6.24 -7.48 12.51
CA THR A 15 6.12 -6.19 11.83
C THR A 15 7.46 -5.79 11.20
N ALA A 16 7.45 -5.53 9.90
CA ALA A 16 8.58 -4.90 9.22
C ALA A 16 8.47 -3.37 9.32
N TRP A 17 9.37 -2.74 10.07
CA TRP A 17 9.53 -1.29 10.07
C TRP A 17 10.83 -0.93 9.33
N LEU A 18 10.68 -0.23 8.22
CA LEU A 18 11.76 0.05 7.28
C LEU A 18 11.85 1.55 7.05
N ASP A 19 13.07 2.07 7.07
CA ASP A 19 13.38 3.44 6.68
C ASP A 19 14.11 3.45 5.32
N THR A 20 14.07 4.59 4.65
CA THR A 20 14.80 4.84 3.39
C THR A 20 15.81 5.96 3.56
N GLY A 21 16.41 6.11 4.75
CA GLY A 21 17.34 7.18 5.08
C GLY A 21 18.72 7.06 4.42
N THR A 22 19.04 5.91 3.83
CA THR A 22 20.27 5.66 3.06
C THR A 22 19.94 4.93 1.76
N VAL A 23 20.84 4.97 0.78
CA VAL A 23 20.69 4.19 -0.47
C VAL A 23 20.56 2.70 -0.17
N GLN A 24 21.31 2.20 0.82
CA GLN A 24 21.27 0.80 1.23
C GLN A 24 19.95 0.45 1.94
N SER A 25 19.43 1.30 2.83
CA SER A 25 18.14 1.06 3.50
C SER A 25 16.97 1.15 2.53
N LEU A 26 17.01 2.09 1.57
CA LEU A 26 16.07 2.16 0.46
C LEU A 26 16.07 0.88 -0.39
N SER A 27 17.24 0.38 -0.79
CA SER A 27 17.35 -0.85 -1.58
C SER A 27 16.77 -2.06 -0.84
N LYS A 28 17.02 -2.17 0.47
CA LYS A 28 16.41 -3.22 1.30
C LYS A 28 14.89 -3.08 1.38
N ALA A 29 14.38 -1.86 1.55
CA ALA A 29 12.94 -1.62 1.61
C ALA A 29 12.25 -1.98 0.29
N HIS A 30 12.86 -1.62 -0.83
CA HIS A 30 12.38 -2.01 -2.16
C HIS A 30 12.32 -3.53 -2.32
N ALA A 31 13.42 -4.23 -2.03
CA ALA A 31 13.47 -5.70 -2.13
C ALA A 31 12.45 -6.38 -1.21
N PHE A 32 12.21 -5.84 -0.02
CA PHE A 32 11.18 -6.35 0.88
C PHE A 32 9.78 -6.25 0.27
N VAL A 33 9.41 -5.06 -0.24
CA VAL A 33 8.11 -4.85 -0.89
C VAL A 33 7.97 -5.76 -2.10
N GLU A 34 8.97 -5.82 -2.99
CA GLU A 34 8.97 -6.67 -4.18
C GLU A 34 8.73 -8.15 -3.83
N ALA A 35 9.41 -8.68 -2.81
CA ALA A 35 9.26 -10.06 -2.36
C ALA A 35 7.84 -10.36 -1.84
N ILE A 36 7.20 -9.40 -1.16
CA ILE A 36 5.82 -9.56 -0.68
C ILE A 36 4.84 -9.56 -1.86
N GLN A 37 4.95 -8.56 -2.75
CA GLN A 37 4.02 -8.41 -3.87
C GLN A 37 4.09 -9.60 -4.83
N SER A 38 5.30 -10.05 -5.17
CA SER A 38 5.51 -11.16 -6.10
C SER A 38 4.97 -12.49 -5.58
N ARG A 39 5.00 -12.72 -4.26
CA ARG A 39 4.56 -13.98 -3.66
C ARG A 39 3.06 -14.02 -3.35
N GLN A 40 2.49 -12.90 -2.91
CA GLN A 40 1.11 -12.85 -2.44
C GLN A 40 0.14 -12.27 -3.47
N GLY A 41 0.64 -11.69 -4.57
CA GLY A 41 -0.19 -11.01 -5.55
C GLY A 41 -0.90 -9.78 -4.99
N VAL A 42 -0.39 -9.23 -3.88
CA VAL A 42 -0.94 -8.04 -3.23
C VAL A 42 -0.16 -6.80 -3.63
N LEU A 43 -0.83 -5.69 -3.86
CA LEU A 43 -0.22 -4.40 -4.10
C LEU A 43 -0.06 -3.64 -2.77
N VAL A 44 1.18 -3.39 -2.38
CA VAL A 44 1.51 -2.70 -1.13
C VAL A 44 1.51 -1.19 -1.34
N GLY A 45 0.80 -0.46 -0.48
CA GLY A 45 0.85 1.00 -0.47
C GLY A 45 0.03 1.70 -1.54
N SER A 46 -1.02 1.06 -2.08
CA SER A 46 -1.96 1.70 -3.02
C SER A 46 -2.93 2.65 -2.32
N PRO A 47 -2.89 3.97 -2.58
CA PRO A 47 -3.85 4.91 -2.00
C PRO A 47 -5.27 4.71 -2.52
N GLU A 48 -5.44 4.29 -3.78
CA GLU A 48 -6.75 4.10 -4.41
C GLU A 48 -7.50 2.92 -3.79
N LEU A 49 -6.81 1.78 -3.59
CA LEU A 49 -7.40 0.62 -2.91
C LEU A 49 -7.70 0.95 -1.45
N ALA A 50 -6.79 1.63 -0.75
CA ALA A 50 -7.04 2.07 0.62
C ALA A 50 -8.26 3.00 0.70
N ALA A 51 -8.39 3.97 -0.20
CA ALA A 51 -9.53 4.88 -0.24
C ALA A 51 -10.85 4.14 -0.53
N TYR A 52 -10.83 3.13 -1.40
CA TYR A 52 -12.00 2.29 -1.66
C TYR A 52 -12.39 1.44 -0.45
N GLN A 53 -11.42 0.77 0.18
CA GLN A 53 -11.64 -0.06 1.38
C GLN A 53 -12.15 0.75 2.57
N GLN A 54 -11.71 2.00 2.72
CA GLN A 54 -12.17 2.92 3.76
C GLN A 54 -13.49 3.64 3.39
N GLY A 55 -14.03 3.40 2.19
CA GLY A 55 -15.30 4.00 1.74
C GLY A 55 -15.22 5.46 1.31
N PHE A 56 -14.02 6.02 1.13
CA PHE A 56 -13.83 7.40 0.62
C PHE A 56 -14.17 7.54 -0.86
N ILE A 57 -14.02 6.45 -1.63
CA ILE A 57 -14.44 6.38 -3.03
C ILE A 57 -15.28 5.13 -3.28
N ASN A 58 -16.15 5.19 -4.28
CA ASN A 58 -16.92 4.03 -4.72
C ASN A 58 -16.23 3.28 -5.88
N LEU A 59 -16.78 2.11 -6.24
CA LEU A 59 -16.24 1.25 -7.29
C LEU A 59 -16.14 1.95 -8.66
N SER A 60 -17.08 2.84 -8.99
CA SER A 60 -17.06 3.58 -10.26
C SER A 60 -15.89 4.57 -10.32
N GLN A 61 -15.62 5.26 -9.21
CA GLN A 61 -14.48 6.15 -9.06
C GLN A 61 -13.15 5.36 -9.12
N LEU A 62 -13.07 4.22 -8.43
CA LEU A 62 -11.90 3.34 -8.51
C LEU A 62 -11.65 2.84 -9.94
N LYS A 63 -12.70 2.41 -10.66
CA LYS A 63 -12.60 2.03 -12.09
C LYS A 63 -12.11 3.17 -12.97
N THR A 64 -12.51 4.41 -12.67
CA THR A 64 -12.08 5.59 -13.42
C THR A 64 -10.59 5.87 -13.19
N LEU A 65 -10.13 5.77 -11.94
CA LEU A 65 -8.70 5.87 -11.60
C LEU A 65 -7.90 4.75 -12.27
N ALA A 66 -8.33 3.50 -12.19
CA ALA A 66 -7.65 2.38 -12.84
C ALA A 66 -7.49 2.56 -14.36
N LYS A 67 -8.45 3.21 -15.03
CA LYS A 67 -8.36 3.55 -16.46
C LYS A 67 -7.37 4.68 -16.76
N SER A 68 -7.17 5.64 -15.86
CA SER A 68 -6.27 6.77 -16.09
C SER A 68 -4.80 6.33 -16.19
N TYR A 69 -4.45 5.22 -15.53
CA TYR A 69 -3.13 4.59 -15.60
C TYR A 69 -2.86 3.82 -16.91
N LYS A 70 -3.82 3.76 -17.84
CA LYS A 70 -3.69 3.08 -19.15
C LYS A 70 -3.17 1.64 -18.98
N ASP A 71 -2.12 1.27 -19.70
CA ASP A 71 -1.54 -0.08 -19.71
C ASP A 71 -0.34 -0.22 -18.76
N ALA A 72 -0.13 0.76 -17.86
CA ALA A 72 0.86 0.61 -16.80
C ALA A 72 0.51 -0.59 -15.93
N GLU A 73 1.54 -1.31 -15.46
CA GLU A 73 1.40 -2.49 -14.62
C GLU A 73 0.49 -2.24 -13.41
N TYR A 74 0.64 -1.08 -12.77
CA TYR A 74 -0.22 -0.64 -11.66
C TYR A 74 -1.69 -0.51 -12.06
N GLY A 75 -1.99 0.08 -13.22
CA GLY A 75 -3.35 0.20 -13.74
C GLY A 75 -3.96 -1.15 -14.07
N ASN A 76 -3.17 -2.05 -14.64
CA ASN A 76 -3.61 -3.41 -14.94
C ASN A 76 -3.88 -4.21 -13.66
N TYR A 77 -3.04 -4.06 -12.63
CA TYR A 77 -3.27 -4.63 -11.32
C TYR A 77 -4.61 -4.17 -10.73
N LEU A 78 -4.87 -2.85 -10.72
CA LEU A 78 -6.13 -2.31 -10.21
C LEU A 78 -7.34 -2.86 -10.98
N LYS A 79 -7.26 -2.96 -12.31
CA LYS A 79 -8.33 -3.55 -13.13
C LYS A 79 -8.55 -5.03 -12.80
N GLN A 80 -7.48 -5.80 -12.63
CA GLN A 80 -7.56 -7.21 -12.27
C GLN A 80 -8.22 -7.37 -10.91
N TRP A 81 -7.73 -6.65 -9.89
CA TRP A 81 -8.29 -6.67 -8.55
C TRP A 81 -9.78 -6.33 -8.55
N ILE A 82 -10.20 -5.30 -9.29
CA ILE A 82 -11.61 -4.91 -9.45
C ILE A 82 -12.48 -6.01 -10.05
N ASN A 83 -11.94 -6.83 -10.96
CA ASN A 83 -12.68 -7.91 -11.61
C ASN A 83 -12.79 -9.17 -10.74
N GLU A 84 -11.91 -9.33 -9.75
CA GLU A 84 -11.87 -10.46 -8.83
C GLU A 84 -12.74 -10.26 -7.57
N GLN A 85 -13.30 -9.05 -7.37
CA GLN A 85 -14.28 -8.73 -6.33
C GLN A 85 -15.71 -8.97 -6.80
#